data_AF-A0A6B2S3N3-F1
#
_entry.id   AF-A0A6B2S3N3-F1
#
_cell.length_a   1.000
_cell.length_b   1.000
_cell.length_c   1.000
_cell.angle_alpha   90.00
_cell.angle_beta   90.00
_cell.angle_gamma   90.00
#
_symmetry.space_group_name_H-M   'P 1'
#
loop_
_entity.id
_entity.type
_entity.pdbx_description
1 polymer ?
#
loop_
_entity_poly.entity_id
_entity_poly.type
_entity_poly.pdbx_seq_one_letter_code
_entity_poly.pdbx_strand_id
1 'polypeptide(L)'
;MDGLRVGHARVPGERALSGTTVVLAPPGGAVAAVDVRGGGPGTRETDALDPRNLVERVDAVVLTGGSAYGLDSASGVMAWLEEQGRGVQVGPDPAQVVPVVPAACIFDLGRGGDWRA
;
A
#
# COMPACT_ATOMS: atom_id res chain seq x y z
N MET A 1 13.43 -16.06 -1.23
CA MET A 1 12.15 -15.36 -1.46
C MET A 1 12.30 -14.74 -2.83
N ASP A 2 11.87 -15.48 -3.85
CA ASP A 2 12.17 -15.11 -5.23
C ASP A 2 10.96 -14.39 -5.81
N GLY A 3 11.19 -13.32 -6.59
CA GLY A 3 10.14 -12.57 -7.28
C GLY A 3 9.50 -11.41 -6.52
N LEU A 4 9.85 -11.18 -5.24
CA LEU A 4 9.52 -9.92 -4.57
C LEU A 4 10.30 -8.76 -5.19
N ARG A 5 9.62 -7.63 -5.40
CA ARG A 5 10.21 -6.39 -5.90
C ARG A 5 9.94 -5.26 -4.90
N VAL A 6 10.84 -4.29 -4.83
CA VAL A 6 10.68 -3.11 -3.98
C VAL A 6 10.88 -1.86 -4.84
N GLY A 7 9.94 -0.93 -4.75
CA GLY A 7 10.00 0.37 -5.41
C GLY A 7 9.98 1.50 -4.39
N HIS A 8 10.68 2.58 -4.69
CA HIS A 8 10.71 3.79 -3.86
C HIS A 8 10.42 5.01 -4.72
N ALA A 9 9.58 5.91 -4.21
CA ALA A 9 9.35 7.23 -4.77
C ALA A 9 9.47 8.27 -3.66
N ARG A 10 10.10 9.41 -3.97
CA ARG A 10 10.19 10.55 -3.05
C ARG A 10 9.18 11.61 -3.44
N VAL A 11 8.65 12.34 -2.46
CA VAL A 11 7.92 13.57 -2.74
C VAL A 11 8.90 14.56 -3.38
N PRO A 12 8.61 15.12 -4.57
CA PRO A 12 9.52 16.02 -5.24
C PRO A 12 9.55 17.40 -4.55
N GLY A 13 10.68 18.11 -4.69
CA GLY A 13 10.85 19.47 -4.18
C GLY A 13 11.89 19.57 -3.06
N GLU A 14 12.55 20.72 -2.96
CA GLU A 14 13.66 20.95 -2.03
C GLU A 14 13.21 21.06 -0.56
N ARG A 15 11.93 21.37 -0.33
CA ARG A 15 11.33 21.47 1.01
C ARG A 15 10.50 20.24 1.39
N ALA A 16 10.62 19.16 0.62
CA ALA A 16 9.96 17.89 0.86
C ALA A 16 10.97 16.86 1.39
N LEU A 17 10.66 16.21 2.52
CA LEU A 17 11.47 15.12 3.09
C LEU A 17 10.57 13.95 3.48
N SER A 18 9.91 13.40 2.47
CA SER A 18 8.97 12.27 2.61
C SER A 18 8.96 11.42 1.33
N GLY A 19 8.27 10.29 1.36
CA GLY A 19 8.17 9.38 0.24
C GLY A 19 7.37 8.12 0.54
N THR A 20 7.31 7.24 -0.44
CA THR A 20 6.55 5.99 -0.40
C THR A 20 7.44 4.84 -0.87
N THR A 21 7.34 3.72 -0.17
CA THR A 21 7.93 2.44 -0.53
C THR A 21 6.81 1.44 -0.81
N VAL A 22 6.91 0.72 -1.91
CA VAL A 22 5.97 -0.35 -2.26
C VAL A 22 6.73 -1.66 -2.33
N VAL A 23 6.25 -2.66 -1.58
CA VAL A 23 6.68 -4.05 -1.74
C VAL A 23 5.68 -4.73 -2.64
N LEU A 24 6.14 -5.21 -3.80
CA LEU A 24 5.32 -5.85 -4.83
C LEU A 24 5.60 -7.35 -4.86
N ALA A 25 4.55 -8.15 -4.67
CA ALA A 25 4.58 -9.60 -4.80
C ALA A 25 4.76 -10.03 -6.26
N PRO A 26 5.27 -11.25 -6.51
CA PRO A 26 5.23 -11.85 -7.85
C PRO A 26 3.78 -12.01 -8.36
N PRO A 27 3.58 -12.30 -9.65
CA PRO A 27 2.26 -12.62 -10.19
C PRO A 27 1.55 -13.71 -9.38
N GLY A 28 0.26 -13.54 -9.11
CA GLY A 28 -0.52 -14.43 -8.22
C GLY A 28 -0.47 -14.04 -6.74
N GLY A 29 0.21 -12.95 -6.39
CA GLY A 29 0.24 -12.40 -5.04
C GLY A 29 0.99 -13.24 -4.01
N ALA A 30 1.09 -12.72 -2.80
CA ALA A 30 1.67 -13.40 -1.65
C ALA A 30 0.64 -13.51 -0.52
N VAL A 31 0.67 -14.61 0.23
CA VAL A 31 -0.12 -14.74 1.46
C VAL A 31 0.35 -13.66 2.44
N ALA A 32 -0.58 -12.91 3.01
CA ALA A 32 -0.28 -11.77 3.86
C ALA A 32 -1.13 -11.78 5.14
N ALA A 33 -0.54 -11.25 6.21
CA ALA A 33 -1.18 -10.98 7.49
C ALA A 33 -0.56 -9.70 8.08
N VAL A 34 -1.20 -9.10 9.09
CA VAL A 34 -0.71 -7.89 9.74
C VAL A 34 -0.86 -7.96 11.25
N ASP A 35 0.11 -7.38 11.97
CA ASP A 35 0.04 -7.15 13.40
C ASP A 35 0.37 -5.67 13.68
N VAL A 36 -0.61 -4.92 14.18
CA VAL A 36 -0.50 -3.49 14.49
C VAL A 36 -0.38 -3.33 16.00
N ARG A 37 0.81 -2.91 16.47
CA ARG A 37 1.13 -2.87 17.91
C ARG A 37 1.28 -1.47 18.49
N GLY A 38 1.44 -0.44 17.66
CA GLY A 38 1.57 0.93 18.11
C GLY A 38 0.22 1.52 18.57
N GLY A 39 0.24 2.41 19.57
CA GLY A 39 -0.98 3.05 20.09
C GLY A 39 -1.56 4.18 19.22
N GLY A 40 -0.82 4.64 18.20
CA GLY A 40 -1.27 5.65 17.24
C GLY A 40 -1.08 5.17 15.81
N PRO A 41 -1.80 4.12 15.36
CA PRO A 41 -1.63 3.58 14.02
C PRO A 41 -2.28 4.48 12.98
N GLY A 42 -1.67 4.55 11.80
CA GLY A 42 -2.30 5.04 10.58
C GLY A 42 -2.18 3.98 9.51
N THR A 43 -3.30 3.32 9.20
CA THR A 43 -3.33 2.11 8.38
C THR A 43 -4.51 2.13 7.42
N ARG A 44 -4.39 1.33 6.36
CA ARG A 44 -5.44 1.07 5.37
C ARG A 44 -5.53 -0.44 5.11
N GLU A 45 -6.75 -0.95 4.95
CA GLU A 45 -7.06 -2.33 4.51
C GLU A 45 -6.51 -3.45 5.42
N THR A 46 -6.24 -3.15 6.70
CA THR A 46 -5.71 -4.13 7.65
C THR A 46 -6.72 -5.21 8.02
N ASP A 47 -8.01 -4.86 8.12
CA ASP A 47 -9.07 -5.83 8.43
C ASP A 47 -9.18 -6.90 7.35
N ALA A 48 -8.93 -6.57 6.08
CA ALA A 48 -8.96 -7.53 4.98
C ALA A 48 -7.91 -8.66 5.15
N LEU A 49 -6.87 -8.43 5.95
CA LEU A 49 -5.81 -9.40 6.24
C LEU A 49 -6.08 -10.29 7.47
N ASP A 50 -7.26 -10.18 8.09
CA ASP A 50 -7.66 -11.14 9.10
C ASP A 50 -7.77 -12.53 8.46
N PRO A 51 -7.19 -13.60 9.05
CA PRO A 51 -7.21 -14.95 8.49
C PRO A 51 -8.60 -15.55 8.24
N ARG A 52 -9.67 -14.93 8.76
CA ARG A 52 -11.06 -15.35 8.57
C ARG A 52 -11.73 -14.70 7.36
N ASN A 53 -11.08 -13.69 6.76
CA ASN A 53 -11.66 -12.88 5.69
C ASN A 53 -11.34 -13.44 4.31
N LEU A 54 -12.00 -12.87 3.29
CA LEU A 54 -11.98 -13.36 1.91
C LEU A 54 -10.60 -13.28 1.24
N VAL A 55 -9.78 -12.29 1.63
CA VAL A 55 -8.54 -11.95 0.93
C VAL A 55 -7.40 -12.76 1.51
N GLU A 56 -7.01 -13.83 0.82
CA GLU A 56 -5.88 -14.67 1.25
C GLU A 56 -4.52 -14.12 0.80
N ARG A 57 -4.51 -13.37 -0.30
CA ARG A 57 -3.29 -12.90 -0.96
C ARG A 57 -3.42 -11.45 -1.38
N VAL A 58 -2.30 -10.72 -1.27
CA VAL A 58 -2.19 -9.36 -1.79
C VAL A 58 -1.03 -9.25 -2.77
N ASP A 59 -1.19 -8.34 -3.73
CA ASP A 59 -0.18 -8.06 -4.74
C ASP A 59 0.84 -7.02 -4.28
N ALA A 60 0.47 -6.12 -3.37
CA ALA A 60 1.34 -5.07 -2.89
C ALA A 60 1.08 -4.68 -1.44
N VAL A 61 2.11 -4.17 -0.76
CA VAL A 61 2.01 -3.47 0.53
C VAL A 61 2.68 -2.11 0.41
N VAL A 62 2.07 -1.08 0.99
CA VAL A 62 2.53 0.31 0.93
C VAL A 62 3.03 0.79 2.28
N LEU A 63 4.25 1.33 2.31
CA LEU A 63 4.83 2.03 3.46
C LEU A 63 5.05 3.49 3.06
N THR A 64 4.51 4.43 3.81
CA THR A 64 4.47 5.83 3.36
C THR A 64 4.76 6.81 4.48
N GLY A 65 5.37 7.94 4.15
CA GLY A 65 5.42 9.11 5.02
C GLY A 65 4.10 9.87 5.02
N GLY A 66 4.10 11.14 5.41
CA GLY A 66 2.93 12.02 5.34
C GLY A 66 1.86 11.78 6.40
N SER A 67 2.08 10.90 7.38
CA SER A 67 1.05 10.47 8.34
C SER A 67 -0.20 9.96 7.61
N ALA A 68 -1.39 10.13 8.19
CA ALA A 68 -2.65 9.68 7.61
C ALA A 68 -2.90 10.20 6.17
N TYR A 69 -2.41 11.39 5.82
CA TYR A 69 -2.51 11.93 4.45
C TYR A 69 -1.76 11.06 3.43
N GLY A 70 -0.61 10.51 3.82
CA GLY A 70 0.19 9.67 2.94
C GLY A 70 -0.47 8.35 2.56
N LEU A 71 -1.53 7.92 3.26
CA LEU A 71 -2.31 6.74 2.89
C LEU A 71 -2.97 6.86 1.51
N ASP A 72 -3.14 8.08 0.99
CA ASP A 72 -3.61 8.33 -0.38
C ASP A 72 -2.69 7.71 -1.44
N SER A 73 -1.40 7.52 -1.14
CA SER A 73 -0.46 6.83 -2.03
C SER A 73 -0.90 5.40 -2.38
N ALA A 74 -1.64 4.72 -1.48
CA ALA A 74 -2.15 3.38 -1.73
C ALA A 74 -3.21 3.36 -2.84
N SER A 75 -3.95 4.45 -3.04
CA SER A 75 -4.93 4.57 -4.13
C SER A 75 -4.25 4.56 -5.50
N GLY A 76 -3.08 5.18 -5.63
CA GLY A 76 -2.29 5.13 -6.87
C GLY A 76 -1.75 3.71 -7.16
N VAL A 77 -1.35 2.97 -6.13
CA VAL A 77 -0.95 1.57 -6.26
C VAL A 77 -2.14 0.68 -6.63
N MET A 78 -3.31 0.92 -6.03
CA MET A 78 -4.56 0.23 -6.37
C MET A 78 -4.91 0.45 -7.84
N ALA A 79 -4.92 1.69 -8.33
CA ALA A 79 -5.20 2.00 -9.72
C ALA A 79 -4.22 1.28 -10.67
N TRP A 80 -2.91 1.32 -10.38
CA TRP A 80 -1.93 0.62 -11.18
C TRP A 80 -2.15 -0.90 -11.19
N LEU A 81 -2.48 -1.51 -10.05
CA LEU A 81 -2.77 -2.95 -9.97
C LEU A 81 -4.03 -3.33 -10.76
N GLU A 82 -5.08 -2.51 -10.71
CA GLU A 82 -6.28 -2.68 -11.53
C GLU A 82 -5.94 -2.67 -13.03
N GLU A 83 -5.12 -1.71 -13.48
CA GLU A 83 -4.62 -1.66 -14.87
C GLU A 83 -3.82 -2.91 -15.25
N GLN A 84 -3.16 -3.55 -14.30
CA GLN A 84 -2.43 -4.81 -14.51
C GLN A 84 -3.33 -6.06 -14.41
N GLY A 85 -4.62 -5.91 -14.12
CA GLY A 85 -5.53 -7.03 -13.87
C GLY A 85 -5.15 -7.83 -12.62
N ARG A 86 -4.59 -7.16 -11.60
CA ARG A 86 -4.10 -7.78 -10.36
C ARG A 86 -4.98 -7.39 -9.18
N GLY A 87 -5.67 -8.35 -8.60
CA GLY A 87 -6.50 -8.15 -7.41
C GLY A 87 -7.46 -9.32 -7.21
N VAL A 88 -8.43 -9.13 -6.32
CA VAL A 88 -9.51 -10.11 -6.11
C VAL A 88 -10.46 -10.02 -7.29
N GLN A 89 -10.65 -11.11 -8.02
CA GLN A 89 -11.63 -11.15 -9.10
C GLN A 89 -13.05 -11.08 -8.53
N VAL A 90 -13.84 -10.11 -9.00
CA VAL A 90 -15.21 -9.84 -8.51
C VAL A 90 -16.29 -10.03 -9.57
N GLY A 91 -15.92 -10.43 -10.79
CA GLY A 91 -16.87 -10.65 -11.87
C GLY A 91 -16.40 -11.69 -12.90
N PRO A 92 -17.22 -11.97 -13.92
CA PRO A 92 -16.94 -13.02 -14.91
C PRO A 92 -15.76 -12.70 -15.83
N ASP A 93 -15.44 -11.42 -16.03
CA ASP A 93 -14.28 -11.01 -16.82
C ASP A 93 -13.00 -11.04 -15.94
N PRO A 94 -11.91 -11.68 -16.36
CA PRO A 94 -10.64 -11.65 -15.64
C PRO A 94 -10.09 -10.24 -15.34
N ALA A 95 -10.50 -9.22 -16.09
CA ALA A 95 -10.12 -7.82 -15.83
C ALA A 95 -10.94 -7.17 -14.70
N GLN A 96 -12.05 -7.77 -14.26
CA GLN A 96 -12.88 -7.23 -13.18
C GLN A 96 -12.30 -7.61 -11.82
N VAL A 97 -11.25 -6.89 -11.42
CA VAL A 97 -10.54 -7.09 -10.17
C VAL A 97 -10.73 -5.92 -9.20
N VAL A 98 -10.70 -6.21 -7.91
CA VAL A 98 -10.58 -5.22 -6.84
C VAL A 98 -9.26 -5.48 -6.10
N PRO A 99 -8.24 -4.63 -6.30
CA PRO A 99 -6.98 -4.76 -5.58
C PRO A 99 -7.16 -4.39 -4.10
N VAL A 100 -6.71 -5.28 -3.21
CA VAL A 100 -6.56 -4.96 -1.78
C VAL A 100 -5.12 -4.55 -1.53
N VAL A 101 -4.94 -3.32 -1.08
CA VAL A 101 -3.60 -2.70 -0.89
C VAL A 101 -3.44 -2.25 0.56
N PRO A 102 -2.94 -3.15 1.44
CA PRO A 102 -2.59 -2.81 2.81
C PRO A 102 -1.54 -1.70 2.84
N ALA A 103 -1.76 -0.70 3.69
CA ALA A 103 -0.81 0.39 3.87
C ALA A 103 -0.61 0.76 5.34
N ALA A 104 0.59 1.25 5.66
CA ALA A 104 0.92 1.83 6.95
C ALA A 104 1.74 3.11 6.75
N CYS A 105 1.41 4.15 7.51
CA CYS A 105 2.11 5.43 7.45
C CYS A 105 3.00 5.69 8.67
N ILE A 106 4.03 6.50 8.48
CA ILE A 106 4.79 7.14 9.55
C ILE A 106 4.58 8.65 9.57
N PHE A 107 4.83 9.28 10.72
CA PHE A 107 4.80 10.73 10.84
C PHE A 107 6.16 11.35 10.47
N ASP A 108 6.18 12.17 9.42
CA ASP A 108 7.35 12.94 8.97
C ASP A 108 7.01 14.37 8.47
N LEU A 109 5.78 14.85 8.74
CA LEU A 109 5.32 16.18 8.33
C LEU A 109 6.25 17.29 8.82
N GLY A 110 6.50 18.29 7.97
CA GLY A 110 7.33 19.44 8.30
C GLY A 110 8.84 19.20 8.24
N ARG A 111 9.32 17.95 8.11
CA ARG A 111 10.76 17.66 8.19
C ARG A 111 11.58 18.27 7.05
N GLY A 112 10.98 18.49 5.88
CA GLY A 112 11.61 19.21 4.78
C GLY A 112 11.47 20.74 4.86
N GLY A 113 10.71 21.25 5.82
CA GLY A 113 10.43 22.68 5.99
C GLY A 113 9.12 23.17 5.37
N ASP A 114 8.41 22.32 4.61
CA ASP A 114 6.98 22.50 4.29
C ASP A 114 6.14 21.53 5.13
N TRP A 115 5.06 22.03 5.73
CA TRP A 115 4.13 21.26 6.56
C TRP A 115 3.04 20.55 5.76
N ARG A 116 2.68 21.09 4.60
CA ARG A 116 1.55 20.57 3.82
C ARG A 116 1.91 19.20 3.26
N ALA A 117 0.99 18.26 3.42
CA ALA A 117 1.02 16.96 2.76
C ALA A 117 0.56 17.10 1.30
#